data_AF-A0A8C6S9I2-F1
#
_entry.id   AF-A0A8C6S9I2-F1
#
_cell.length_a   1.000
_cell.length_b   1.000
_cell.length_c   1.000
_cell.angle_alpha   90.00
_cell.angle_beta   90.00
_cell.angle_gamma   90.00
#
_symmetry.space_group_name_H-M   'P 1'
#
loop_
_entity.id
_entity.type
_entity.pdbx_description
1 polymer ?
#
loop_
_entity_poly.entity_id
_entity_poly.type
_entity_poly.pdbx_seq_one_letter_code
_entity_poly.pdbx_strand_id
1 'polypeptide(L)'
;MAKLLSLKGIRHLDKCGSKVHARAITINGRNYSSQDSDYLHRSVVPSMHYQKSLPRLPVPKLEDTIRRYLAAQRPLLDDDQFR
;
A
#
# COMPACT_ATOMS: atom_id res chain seq x y z
N MET A 1 -7.15 26.75 44.14
CA MET A 1 -6.98 25.30 44.42
C MET A 1 -8.29 24.58 44.12
N ALA A 2 -8.49 24.18 42.86
CA ALA A 2 -9.75 23.55 42.42
C ALA A 2 -9.67 22.03 42.62
N LYS A 3 -10.58 21.47 43.42
CA LYS A 3 -10.77 20.03 43.58
C LYS A 3 -11.43 19.47 42.31
N LEU A 4 -10.75 18.56 41.64
CA LEU A 4 -11.26 17.77 40.52
C LEU A 4 -12.40 16.86 40.98
N LEU A 5 -13.52 16.93 40.27
CA LEU A 5 -14.68 16.06 40.46
C LEU A 5 -14.35 14.65 39.97
N SER A 6 -14.52 13.68 40.87
CA SER A 6 -14.30 12.25 40.65
C SER A 6 -15.54 11.63 39.98
N LEU A 7 -15.40 11.17 38.74
CA LEU A 7 -16.39 10.34 38.06
C LEU A 7 -16.06 8.86 38.33
N LYS A 8 -16.90 8.20 39.14
CA LYS A 8 -16.83 6.77 39.42
C LYS A 8 -17.31 5.99 38.20
N GLY A 9 -16.38 5.43 37.43
CA GLY A 9 -16.67 4.42 36.42
C GLY A 9 -16.82 3.04 37.07
N ILE A 10 -18.03 2.50 37.07
CA ILE A 10 -18.35 1.15 37.53
C ILE A 10 -17.81 0.16 36.48
N ARG A 11 -16.80 -0.65 36.83
CA ARG A 11 -16.34 -1.77 36.01
C ARG A 11 -17.00 -3.05 36.53
N HIS A 12 -17.92 -3.60 35.75
CA HIS A 12 -18.46 -4.93 35.95
C HIS A 12 -17.33 -5.94 35.67
N LEU A 13 -16.92 -6.68 36.70
CA LEU A 13 -15.96 -7.79 36.57
C LEU A 13 -16.72 -9.07 36.87
N ASP A 14 -17.15 -9.76 35.82
CA ASP A 14 -17.68 -11.11 35.94
C ASP A 14 -16.54 -12.06 36.32
N LYS A 15 -16.65 -12.60 37.53
CA LYS A 15 -15.75 -13.59 38.11
C LYS A 15 -16.14 -14.98 37.59
N CYS A 16 -15.33 -15.57 36.74
CA CYS A 16 -15.26 -17.03 36.58
C CYS A 16 -13.94 -17.50 37.20
N GLY A 17 -14.02 -18.35 38.21
CA GLY A 17 -12.90 -18.77 39.03
C GLY A 17 -11.94 -19.70 38.31
N SER A 18 -10.63 -19.45 38.47
CA SER A 18 -9.54 -20.43 38.36
C SER A 18 -8.28 -19.83 38.99
N LYS A 19 -7.65 -20.55 39.93
CA LYS A 19 -6.36 -20.16 40.54
C LYS A 19 -5.24 -20.43 39.54
N VAL A 20 -4.80 -19.41 38.81
CA VAL A 20 -3.60 -19.48 37.97
C VAL A 20 -2.43 -18.88 38.73
N HIS A 21 -1.43 -19.71 39.02
CA HIS A 21 -0.13 -19.29 39.55
C HIS A 21 0.50 -18.32 38.54
N ALA A 22 0.57 -17.03 38.87
CA ALA A 22 1.21 -16.04 38.03
C ALA A 22 2.73 -16.30 38.00
N ARG A 23 3.19 -17.09 37.03
CA ARG A 23 4.61 -17.12 36.67
C ARG A 23 4.89 -15.79 36.00
N ALA A 24 5.77 -14.97 36.58
CA ALA A 24 6.26 -13.77 35.93
C ALA A 24 6.91 -14.17 34.60
N ILE A 25 6.24 -13.86 33.48
CA ILE A 25 6.83 -13.97 32.16
C ILE A 25 7.68 -12.72 31.99
N THR A 26 8.98 -12.83 32.25
CA THR A 26 9.93 -11.79 31.84
C THR A 26 9.96 -11.79 30.32
N ILE A 27 9.22 -10.85 29.70
CA ILE A 27 9.30 -10.59 28.27
C ILE A 27 10.64 -9.88 28.05
N ASN A 28 11.72 -10.66 27.90
CA ASN A 28 12.95 -10.14 27.31
C ASN A 28 12.61 -9.76 25.87
N GLY A 29 12.25 -8.50 25.66
CA GLY A 29 12.11 -7.90 24.34
C GLY A 29 13.42 -8.08 23.60
N ARG A 30 13.42 -8.94 22.58
CA ARG A 30 14.56 -9.07 21.68
C ARG A 30 14.67 -7.75 20.92
N ASN A 31 15.65 -6.93 21.29
CA ASN A 31 15.99 -5.73 20.55
C ASN A 31 16.70 -6.16 19.25
N TYR A 32 15.93 -6.40 18.20
CA TYR A 32 16.47 -6.46 16.85
C TYR A 32 16.89 -5.05 16.48
N SER A 33 18.19 -4.76 16.48
CA SER A 33 18.70 -3.57 15.81
C SER A 33 18.42 -3.77 14.32
N SER A 34 17.32 -3.18 13.84
CA SER A 34 17.05 -3.10 12.41
C SER A 34 18.12 -2.19 11.82
N GLN A 35 19.25 -2.78 11.44
CA GLN A 35 20.24 -2.10 10.63
C GLN A 35 19.55 -1.86 9.28
N ASP A 36 19.24 -0.60 9.06
CA ASP A 36 18.62 -0.04 7.87
C ASP A 36 19.49 -0.26 6.59
N SER A 37 20.63 -0.96 6.70
CA SER A 37 21.69 -1.09 5.69
C SER A 37 21.42 -2.11 4.59
N ASP A 38 20.42 -2.97 4.72
CA ASP A 38 20.19 -4.09 3.78
C ASP A 38 19.37 -3.68 2.54
N TYR A 39 19.42 -2.41 2.16
CA TYR A 39 18.73 -1.87 0.98
C TYR A 39 19.74 -1.30 -0.02
N LEU A 40 19.61 -1.67 -1.29
CA LEU A 40 20.37 -1.07 -2.39
C LEU A 40 20.09 0.43 -2.54
N HIS A 41 18.87 0.85 -2.18
CA HIS A 41 18.45 2.23 -2.27
C HIS A 41 17.36 2.54 -1.24
N ARG A 42 17.52 3.68 -0.54
CA ARG A 42 16.52 4.26 0.35
C ARG A 42 15.89 5.47 -0.31
N SER A 43 14.67 5.31 -0.81
CA SER A 43 13.95 6.43 -1.42
C SER A 43 13.38 7.36 -0.34
N VAL A 44 13.61 8.66 -0.50
CA VAL A 44 13.01 9.70 0.37
C VAL A 44 11.49 9.73 0.23
N VAL A 45 10.99 9.40 -0.96
CA VAL A 45 9.58 9.31 -1.30
C VAL A 45 9.20 7.82 -1.40
N PRO A 46 8.06 7.37 -0.85
CA PRO A 46 7.62 5.99 -1.01
C PRO A 46 7.58 5.60 -2.49
N SER A 47 8.06 4.40 -2.84
CA SER A 47 8.18 3.97 -4.24
C SER A 47 6.87 4.10 -5.03
N MET A 48 5.73 3.91 -4.37
CA MET A 48 4.39 3.99 -4.97
C MET A 48 3.65 5.32 -4.70
N HIS A 49 4.35 6.37 -4.26
CA HIS A 49 3.74 7.64 -3.82
C HIS A 49 2.84 8.29 -4.90
N TYR A 50 3.31 8.33 -6.15
CA TYR A 50 2.58 8.96 -7.26
C TYR A 50 1.56 8.06 -7.94
N GLN A 51 1.41 6.81 -7.49
CA GLN A 51 0.56 5.83 -8.18
C GLN A 51 -0.91 6.28 -8.27
N LYS A 52 -1.42 6.92 -7.21
CA LYS A 52 -2.81 7.39 -7.14
C LYS A 52 -3.08 8.62 -8.03
N SER A 53 -2.04 9.38 -8.36
CA SER A 53 -2.13 10.59 -9.18
C SER A 53 -1.75 10.35 -10.64
N LEU A 54 -1.51 9.10 -11.06
CA LEU A 54 -1.22 8.82 -12.45
C LEU A 54 -2.42 9.19 -13.33
N PRO A 55 -2.19 9.91 -14.45
CA PRO A 55 -3.25 10.21 -15.39
C PRO A 55 -3.78 8.91 -16.00
N ARG A 56 -5.06 8.92 -16.35
CA ARG A 56 -5.65 7.82 -17.09
C ARG A 56 -5.02 7.73 -18.48
N LEU A 57 -4.84 6.51 -18.96
CA LEU A 57 -4.37 6.28 -20.33
C LEU A 57 -5.40 6.85 -21.31
N PRO A 58 -5.01 7.78 -22.21
CA PRO A 58 -5.94 8.35 -23.17
C PRO A 58 -6.33 7.30 -24.21
N VAL A 59 -7.61 7.29 -24.56
CA VAL A 59 -8.10 6.51 -25.71
C VAL A 59 -7.88 7.34 -26.97
N PRO A 60 -7.10 6.87 -27.96
CA PRO A 60 -6.87 7.61 -29.19
C PRO A 60 -8.16 7.71 -30.00
N LYS A 61 -8.23 8.73 -30.87
CA LYS A 61 -9.33 8.83 -31.82
C LYS A 61 -9.29 7.67 -32.82
N LEU A 62 -10.46 7.28 -33.30
CA LEU A 62 -10.58 6.14 -34.21
C LEU A 62 -9.80 6.40 -35.51
N GLU A 63 -9.88 7.62 -36.04
CA GLU A 63 -9.22 8.01 -37.29
C GLU A 63 -7.70 7.92 -37.15
N ASP A 64 -7.15 8.34 -36.00
CA ASP A 64 -5.72 8.26 -35.71
C ASP A 64 -5.26 6.81 -35.63
N THR A 65 -6.10 5.95 -35.05
CA THR A 65 -5.81 4.53 -34.88
C THR A 65 -5.78 3.81 -36.23
N ILE A 66 -6.79 4.05 -37.09
CA ILE A 66 -6.87 3.46 -38.43
C ILE A 66 -5.69 3.94 -39.30
N ARG A 67 -5.38 5.25 -39.28
CA ARG A 67 -4.26 5.80 -40.06
C ARG A 67 -2.92 5.18 -39.65
N ARG A 68 -2.65 5.04 -38.35
CA ARG A 68 -1.41 4.41 -37.86
C ARG A 68 -1.37 2.92 -38.23
N TYR A 69 -2.50 2.23 -38.15
CA TYR A 69 -2.60 0.83 -38.55
C TYR A 69 -2.26 0.64 -40.03
N LEU A 70 -2.90 1.37 -40.94
CA LEU A 70 -2.62 1.28 -42.38
C LEU A 70 -1.18 1.68 -42.71
N ALA A 71 -0.64 2.71 -42.05
CA ALA A 71 0.77 3.08 -42.20
C ALA A 71 1.73 1.94 -41.79
N ALA A 72 1.41 1.19 -40.74
CA ALA A 72 2.19 0.04 -40.29
C ALA A 72 2.04 -1.18 -41.21
N GLN A 73 0.91 -1.33 -41.92
CA GLN A 73 0.68 -2.39 -42.90
C GLN A 73 1.37 -2.14 -44.25
N ARG A 74 1.52 -0.87 -44.63
CA ARG A 74 2.13 -0.47 -45.92
C ARG A 74 3.46 -1.18 -46.26
N PRO A 75 4.44 -1.34 -45.35
CA PRO A 75 5.68 -2.04 -45.69
C PRO A 75 5.56 -3.57 -45.76
N LEU A 76 4.41 -4.14 -45.37
CA LEU A 76 4.20 -5.58 -45.26
C LEU A 76 3.34 -6.16 -46.39
N LEU A 77 2.60 -5.31 -47.09
CA LEU A 77 1.58 -5.70 -48.06
C LEU A 77 1.93 -5.19 -49.45
N ASP A 78 1.71 -6.01 -50.47
CA ASP A 78 1.72 -5.58 -51.87
C ASP A 78 0.52 -4.65 -52.14
N ASP A 79 0.60 -3.85 -53.21
CA ASP A 79 -0.41 -2.84 -53.54
C ASP A 79 -1.83 -3.43 -53.72
N ASP A 80 -1.95 -4.67 -54.21
CA ASP A 80 -3.23 -5.37 -54.37
C ASP A 80 -3.87 -5.76 -53.03
N GLN A 81 -3.06 -6.01 -52.00
CA GLN A 81 -3.54 -6.36 -50.65
C GLN A 81 -3.82 -5.11 -49.80
N PHE A 82 -3.21 -3.98 -50.15
CA PHE A 82 -3.34 -2.72 -49.42
C PHE A 82 -4.52 -1.84 -49.88
N ARG A 83 -5.02 -2.08 -51.10
CA ARG A 83 -6.10 -1.31 -51.74
C ARG A 83 -7.48 -1.54 -51.13
#